data_AF-A0AAD3SBU7-F1
#
_entry.id   AF-A0AAD3SBU7-F1
#
_cell.length_a   1.000
_cell.length_b   1.000
_cell.length_c   1.000
_cell.angle_alpha   90.00
_cell.angle_beta   90.00
_cell.angle_gamma   90.00
#
_symmetry.space_group_name_H-M   'P 1'
#
loop_
_entity.id
_entity.type
_entity.pdbx_description
1 polymer ?
#
loop_
_entity_poly.entity_id
_entity_poly.type
_entity_poly.pdbx_seq_one_letter_code
_entity_poly.pdbx_strand_id
1 'polypeptide(L)'
;MRDLTDNVVIICSIENVDPMGVHTGYTITFAINPEDGEVVVIEMNPRVSRSSASASVATGFPIAKMAAKLSVGSTLDQILNDITKKTPASF
;
A
#
# COMPACT_ATOMS: atom_id res chain seq x y z
N MET A 1 13.28 -7.77 -3.86
CA MET A 1 14.72 -7.80 -3.52
C MET A 1 14.96 -9.08 -2.73
N ARG A 2 16.11 -9.75 -2.86
CA ARG A 2 16.43 -10.93 -2.06
C ARG A 2 17.60 -10.64 -1.13
N ASP A 3 17.58 -11.17 0.09
CA ASP A 3 18.72 -11.07 1.00
C ASP A 3 19.74 -12.20 0.76
N LEU A 4 20.81 -12.23 1.57
CA LEU A 4 21.89 -13.24 1.47
C LEU A 4 21.43 -14.66 1.83
N THR A 5 20.26 -14.78 2.47
CA THR A 5 19.63 -16.05 2.87
C THR A 5 18.44 -16.40 1.97
N ASP A 6 18.34 -15.76 0.80
CA ASP A 6 17.28 -15.94 -0.20
C ASP A 6 15.87 -15.55 0.26
N ASN A 7 15.72 -14.82 1.37
CA ASN A 7 14.43 -14.27 1.76
C ASN A 7 13.97 -13.23 0.75
N VAL A 8 12.72 -13.34 0.34
CA VAL A 8 12.14 -12.42 -0.64
C VAL A 8 11.51 -11.24 0.09
N VAL A 9 12.01 -10.04 -0.21
CA VAL A 9 11.45 -8.78 0.30
C VAL A 9 10.36 -8.28 -0.64
N ILE A 10 9.14 -8.20 -0.12
CA ILE A 10 7.95 -7.67 -0.81
C ILE A 10 7.52 -6.37 -0.14
N ILE A 11 7.25 -5.35 -0.96
CA ILE A 11 6.79 -4.04 -0.51
C ILE A 11 5.37 -3.84 -1.01
N CYS A 12 4.41 -3.76 -0.10
CA CYS A 12 3.01 -3.52 -0.41
C CYS A 12 2.60 -2.11 0.03
N SER A 13 1.86 -1.40 -0.82
CA SER A 13 1.16 -0.18 -0.40
C SER A 13 -0.25 -0.56 0.02
N ILE A 14 -0.61 -0.31 1.27
CA ILE A 14 -1.90 -0.69 1.84
C ILE A 14 -2.56 0.59 2.37
N GLU A 15 -3.83 0.78 2.05
CA GLU A 15 -4.69 1.72 2.77
C GLU A 15 -5.28 0.96 3.96
N ASN A 16 -5.05 1.45 5.18
CA ASN A 16 -5.56 0.80 6.37
C ASN A 16 -6.05 1.82 7.38
N VAL A 17 -7.00 1.40 8.22
CA VAL A 17 -7.35 2.11 9.44
C VAL A 17 -6.31 1.71 10.48
N ASP A 18 -5.38 2.60 10.75
CA ASP A 18 -4.45 2.44 11.85
C ASP A 18 -5.21 2.51 13.19
N PRO A 19 -4.89 1.68 14.22
CA PRO A 19 -5.33 1.92 15.60
C PRO A 19 -5.05 3.35 16.13
N MET A 20 -4.16 4.10 15.47
CA MET A 20 -3.90 5.53 15.71
C MET A 20 -4.89 6.49 15.01
N GLY A 21 -5.88 5.97 14.28
CA GLY A 21 -6.94 6.77 13.63
C GLY A 21 -6.47 7.57 12.41
N VAL A 22 -5.31 7.24 11.85
CA VAL A 22 -4.73 7.97 10.71
C VAL A 22 -5.15 7.29 9.41
N HIS A 23 -6.01 7.96 8.64
CA HIS A 23 -6.41 7.53 7.30
C HIS A 23 -5.37 8.00 6.27
N THR A 24 -4.29 7.24 6.10
CA THR A 24 -3.23 7.54 5.11
C THR A 24 -2.84 6.31 4.30
N GLY A 25 -2.00 6.50 3.29
CA GLY A 25 -1.35 5.42 2.57
C GLY A 25 -0.12 4.91 3.33
N TYR A 26 -0.06 3.60 3.58
CA TYR A 26 1.05 2.92 4.26
C TYR A 26 1.88 2.12 3.27
N THR A 27 3.15 1.91 3.59
CA THR A 27 3.99 0.92 2.91
C THR A 27 4.51 -0.09 3.93
N ILE A 28 4.24 -1.37 3.74
CA ILE A 28 4.72 -2.45 4.61
C ILE A 28 5.72 -3.31 3.84
N THR A 29 6.83 -3.61 4.49
CA THR A 29 7.91 -4.45 3.95
C THR A 29 7.89 -5.78 4.66
N PHE A 30 7.80 -6.87 3.90
CA PHE A 30 7.81 -8.25 4.41
C PHE A 30 9.05 -8.98 3.93
N ALA A 31 9.56 -9.91 4.73
CA ALA A 31 10.47 -10.96 4.31
C ALA A 31 9.69 -12.28 4.23
N ILE A 32 9.93 -13.07 3.18
CA ILE A 32 9.35 -14.40 3.01
C ILE A 32 10.48 -15.42 2.94
N ASN A 33 10.46 -16.40 3.84
CA ASN A 33 11.35 -17.56 3.79
C ASN A 33 10.97 -18.43 2.58
N PRO A 34 11.89 -18.68 1.63
CA PRO A 34 11.58 -19.48 0.44
C PRO A 34 11.41 -20.97 0.73
N GLU A 35 11.89 -21.49 1.86
CA GLU A 35 11.85 -22.92 2.18
C GLU A 35 10.48 -23.36 2.69
N ASP A 36 9.86 -22.56 3.56
CA ASP A 36 8.60 -22.90 4.24
C ASP A 36 7.48 -21.84 4.04
N GLY A 37 7.80 -20.70 3.42
CA GLY A 37 6.87 -19.61 3.20
C GLY A 37 6.59 -18.74 4.42
N GLU A 38 7.38 -18.86 5.52
CA GLU A 38 7.23 -18.02 6.69
C GLU A 38 7.33 -16.53 6.31
N VAL A 39 6.35 -15.73 6.76
CA VAL A 39 6.27 -14.29 6.44
C VAL A 39 6.53 -13.48 7.70
N VAL A 40 7.54 -12.62 7.65
CA VAL A 40 7.90 -11.70 8.74
C VAL A 40 7.72 -10.26 8.28
N VAL A 41 7.11 -9.42 9.13
CA VAL A 41 7.03 -7.97 8.91
C VAL A 41 8.37 -7.35 9.30
N ILE A 42 9.05 -6.69 8.36
CA ILE A 42 10.31 -5.98 8.60
C ILE A 42 10.04 -4.58 9.13
N GLU A 43 9.20 -3.81 8.43
CA GLU A 43 8.88 -2.44 8.80
C GLU A 43 7.54 -1.98 8.23
N MET A 44 7.00 -0.91 8.82
CA MET A 44 5.85 -0.17 8.30
C MET A 44 6.18 1.32 8.26
N ASN A 45 5.93 1.94 7.10
CA ASN A 45 6.06 3.37 6.90
C ASN A 45 4.66 4.01 6.88
N PRO A 46 4.27 4.80 7.89
CA PRO A 46 2.94 5.42 7.98
C PRO A 46 2.84 6.70 7.13
N ARG A 47 3.21 6.57 5.86
CA ARG A 47 3.18 7.64 4.87
C ARG A 47 3.34 7.09 3.47
N VAL A 48 2.95 7.90 2.50
CA VAL A 48 3.37 7.71 1.11
C VAL A 48 4.90 7.70 1.00
N SER A 49 5.41 6.81 0.17
CA SER A 49 6.83 6.51 0.01
C SER A 49 7.23 6.50 -1.46
N ARG A 50 8.53 6.38 -1.73
CA ARG A 50 9.01 6.16 -3.11
C ARG A 50 8.40 4.89 -3.71
N SER A 51 8.24 3.84 -2.90
CA SER A 51 7.63 2.58 -3.31
C SER A 51 6.15 2.75 -3.66
N SER A 52 5.39 3.54 -2.90
CA SER A 52 3.98 3.82 -3.26
C SER A 52 3.87 4.66 -4.54
N ALA A 53 4.84 5.54 -4.81
CA ALA A 53 4.90 6.25 -6.10
C ALA A 53 5.17 5.28 -7.26
N SER A 54 6.14 4.36 -7.10
CA SER A 54 6.38 3.30 -8.09
C SER A 54 5.17 2.40 -8.30
N ALA A 55 4.47 2.01 -7.23
CA ALA A 55 3.24 1.23 -7.31
C ALA A 55 2.12 1.98 -8.05
N SER A 56 2.01 3.30 -7.83
CA SER A 56 1.02 4.13 -8.53
C SER A 56 1.28 4.15 -10.05
N VAL A 57 2.55 4.24 -10.46
CA VAL A 57 2.93 4.16 -11.87
C VAL A 57 2.65 2.77 -12.46
N ALA A 58 3.01 1.71 -11.72
CA ALA A 58 2.83 0.33 -12.19
C ALA A 58 1.36 -0.07 -12.35
N THR A 59 0.48 0.45 -11.50
CA THR A 59 -0.95 0.08 -11.47
C THR A 59 -1.86 1.08 -12.18
N GLY A 60 -1.40 2.32 -12.38
CA GLY A 60 -2.25 3.45 -12.77
C GLY A 60 -3.13 3.98 -11.62
N PHE A 61 -3.04 3.40 -10.42
CA PHE A 61 -3.83 3.81 -9.26
C PHE A 61 -3.14 4.94 -8.49
N PRO A 62 -3.74 6.13 -8.35
CA PRO A 62 -3.04 7.29 -7.79
C PRO A 62 -3.08 7.29 -6.26
N ILE A 63 -2.22 6.50 -5.62
CA ILE A 63 -2.21 6.27 -4.15
C ILE A 63 -2.13 7.59 -3.36
N ALA A 64 -1.29 8.53 -3.77
CA ALA A 64 -1.17 9.82 -3.07
C ALA A 64 -2.45 10.67 -3.13
N LYS A 65 -3.19 10.60 -4.26
CA LYS A 65 -4.47 11.30 -4.43
C LYS A 65 -5.54 10.68 -3.53
N MET A 66 -5.56 9.35 -3.41
CA MET A 66 -6.51 8.64 -2.55
C MET A 66 -6.25 8.93 -1.08
N ALA A 67 -4.99 8.80 -0.63
CA ALA A 67 -4.58 9.11 0.74
C ALA A 67 -4.95 10.56 1.14
N ALA A 68 -4.78 11.53 0.24
CA ALA A 68 -5.19 12.91 0.51
C ALA A 68 -6.71 13.06 0.70
N LYS A 69 -7.53 12.38 -0.11
CA LYS A 69 -8.99 12.41 0.03
C LYS A 69 -9.45 11.70 1.30
N LEU A 70 -8.85 10.56 1.65
CA LEU A 70 -9.15 9.87 2.89
C LEU A 70 -8.77 10.72 4.12
N SER A 71 -7.66 11.46 4.06
CA SER A 71 -7.22 12.33 5.17
C SER A 71 -8.20 13.48 5.49
N VAL A 72 -9.09 13.84 4.55
CA VAL A 72 -10.15 14.84 4.75
C VAL A 72 -11.52 14.20 5.01
N GLY A 73 -11.56 12.90 5.32
CA GLY A 73 -12.76 12.19 5.75
C GLY A 73 -13.59 11.54 4.64
N SER A 74 -13.09 11.48 3.40
CA SER A 74 -13.70 10.61 2.39
C SER A 74 -13.47 9.14 2.73
N THR A 75 -14.36 8.27 2.25
CA THR A 75 -14.16 6.81 2.27
C THR A 75 -13.89 6.29 0.86
N LEU A 76 -13.30 5.10 0.74
CA LEU A 76 -12.91 4.53 -0.55
C LEU A 76 -14.07 4.35 -1.53
N ASP A 77 -15.26 4.00 -1.01
CA ASP A 77 -16.50 3.83 -1.77
C ASP A 77 -17.01 5.15 -2.38
N GLN A 78 -16.67 6.28 -1.76
CA GLN A 78 -17.02 7.63 -2.23
C GLN A 78 -16.08 8.13 -3.33
N ILE A 79 -14.93 7.48 -3.51
CA ILE A 79 -13.92 7.91 -4.48
C ILE A 79 -14.04 7.06 -5.74
N LEU A 80 -14.32 7.70 -6.87
CA LEU A 80 -14.30 7.03 -8.17
C LEU A 80 -12.88 6.56 -8.53
N ASN A 81 -12.77 5.34 -9.04
CA ASN A 81 -11.54 4.81 -9.59
C ASN A 81 -11.17 5.58 -10.87
N ASP A 82 -10.05 6.28 -10.87
CA ASP A 82 -9.60 7.08 -12.01
C ASP A 82 -9.30 6.23 -13.26
N ILE A 83 -9.01 4.93 -13.09
CA ILE A 83 -8.73 3.99 -14.18
C ILE A 83 -10.02 3.60 -14.93
N THR A 84 -11.03 3.14 -14.20
CA THR A 84 -12.27 2.60 -14.80
C THR A 84 -13.37 3.64 -14.92
N LYS A 85 -13.34 4.68 -14.09
CA LYS A 85 -14.34 5.74 -13.93
C LYS A 85 -15.77 5.24 -13.71
N LYS A 86 -15.92 3.98 -13.31
CA LYS A 86 -17.21 3.29 -13.14
C LYS A 86 -17.30 2.54 -11.83
N THR A 87 -16.17 2.12 -11.27
CA THR A 87 -16.08 1.41 -10.00
C THR A 87 -15.53 2.34 -8.91
N PRO A 88 -15.80 2.05 -7.64
CA PRO A 88 -15.11 2.72 -6.54
C PRO A 88 -13.60 2.44 -6.57
N ALA A 89 -12.83 3.29 -5.89
CA ALA A 89 -11.39 3.19 -5.72
C ALA A 89 -10.98 2.14 -4.67
N SER A 90 -11.80 1.11 -4.50
CA SER A 90 -11.54 -0.07 -3.67
C SER A 90 -11.39 -1.29 -4.58
N PHE A 91 -10.47 -2.19 -4.23
CA PHE A 91 -10.30 -3.50 -4.87
C PHE A 91 -11.11 -4.57 -4.15
#